data_AF-A0A529P543-F1
#
_entry.id   AF-A0A529P543-F1
#
_cell.length_a   1.000
_cell.length_b   1.000
_cell.length_c   1.000
_cell.angle_alpha   90.00
_cell.angle_beta   90.00
_cell.angle_gamma   90.00
#
_symmetry.space_group_name_H-M   'P 1'
#
loop_
_entity.id
_entity.type
_entity.pdbx_description
1 polymer ?
#
loop_
_entity_poly.entity_id
_entity_poly.type
_entity_poly.pdbx_seq_one_letter_code
_entity_poly.pdbx_strand_id
1 'polypeptide(L)'
;ANTEGIVSALVVERESEDVMRGAVRDSDAGPYLALEDRQSEAMLSQIRQVLSNAEPGQTRPILLTSMDVRRFVRGFLTRNGIDLAVLSYQDLASDFTIRPAGSVKLPHGSNSG
;
A
#
# COMPACT_ATOMS: atom_id res chain seq x y z
N ALA A 1 14.19 -0.30 -15.11
CA ALA A 1 14.14 1.12 -14.70
C ALA A 1 14.26 1.96 -15.95
N ASN A 2 13.27 2.80 -16.24
CA ASN A 2 13.34 3.69 -17.40
C ASN A 2 14.23 4.87 -17.04
N THR A 3 15.08 5.29 -17.97
CA THR A 3 16.28 6.14 -17.81
C THR A 3 16.01 7.61 -17.41
N GLU A 4 14.85 7.91 -16.81
CA GLU A 4 14.42 9.28 -16.47
C GLU A 4 14.07 9.48 -14.99
N GLY A 5 14.35 8.50 -14.11
CA GLY A 5 14.10 8.66 -12.67
C GLY A 5 12.62 8.78 -12.31
N ILE A 6 11.67 8.52 -13.22
CA ILE A 6 10.24 8.60 -12.91
C ILE A 6 9.74 7.24 -12.41
N VAL A 7 9.14 7.23 -11.23
CA VAL A 7 8.51 6.05 -10.63
C VAL A 7 7.02 6.31 -10.46
N SER A 8 6.20 5.44 -11.03
CA SER A 8 4.75 5.50 -10.84
C SER A 8 4.38 4.89 -9.49
N ALA A 9 3.57 5.57 -8.69
CA ALA A 9 3.24 5.12 -7.35
C ALA A 9 1.75 5.26 -6.98
N LEU A 10 1.20 4.22 -6.37
CA LEU A 10 0.04 4.32 -5.48
C LEU A 10 0.53 4.83 -4.13
N VAL A 11 -0.12 5.86 -3.59
CA VAL A 11 0.27 6.45 -2.30
C VAL A 11 -0.76 6.11 -1.24
N VAL A 12 -0.35 5.49 -0.13
CA VAL A 12 -1.22 5.34 1.03
C VAL A 12 -1.38 6.71 1.71
N GLU A 13 -2.62 7.13 1.94
CA GLU A 13 -2.86 8.42 2.60
C GLU A 13 -2.53 8.34 4.09
N ARG A 14 -2.06 9.46 4.65
CA ARG A 14 -1.62 9.53 6.05
C ARG A 14 -2.64 8.96 7.04
N GLU A 15 -3.91 9.34 6.93
CA GLU A 15 -4.98 8.84 7.80
C GLU A 15 -5.19 7.33 7.65
N SER A 16 -4.96 6.79 6.46
CA SER A 16 -5.04 5.35 6.21
C SER A 16 -3.85 4.61 6.80
N GLU A 17 -2.67 5.23 6.81
CA GLU A 17 -1.53 4.68 7.55
C GLU A 17 -1.80 4.64 9.06
N ASP A 18 -2.48 5.65 9.62
CA ASP A 18 -2.87 5.65 11.03
C ASP A 18 -3.84 4.51 11.35
N VAL A 19 -4.81 4.26 10.46
CA VAL A 19 -5.68 3.07 10.55
C VAL A 19 -4.85 1.79 10.49
N MET A 20 -3.88 1.68 9.57
CA MET A 20 -3.02 0.50 9.46
C MET A 20 -2.16 0.28 10.71
N ARG A 21 -1.59 1.34 11.29
CA ARG A 21 -0.83 1.28 12.55
C ARG A 21 -1.70 0.73 13.67
N GLY A 22 -2.91 1.24 13.81
CA GLY A 22 -3.89 0.78 14.80
C GLY A 22 -4.41 -0.64 14.56
N ALA A 23 -4.21 -1.20 13.37
CA ALA A 23 -4.62 -2.54 12.97
C ALA A 23 -3.48 -3.58 13.00
N VAL A 24 -2.26 -3.21 13.40
CA VAL A 24 -1.19 -4.19 13.61
C VAL A 24 -1.48 -5.02 14.85
N ARG A 25 -1.38 -6.34 14.74
CA ARG A 25 -1.61 -7.31 15.81
C ARG A 25 -0.41 -8.23 15.94
N ASP A 26 -0.06 -8.59 17.16
CA ASP A 26 0.95 -9.60 17.43
C ASP A 26 0.40 -11.01 17.17
N SER A 27 1.29 -11.90 16.75
CA SER A 27 1.03 -13.34 16.64
C SER A 27 2.31 -14.11 16.98
N ASP A 28 2.20 -15.42 17.16
CA ASP A 28 3.36 -16.29 17.41
C ASP A 28 4.41 -16.24 16.28
N ALA A 29 3.97 -15.96 15.05
CA ALA A 29 4.85 -15.80 13.89
C ALA A 29 5.36 -14.35 13.71
N GLY A 30 4.98 -13.45 14.61
CA GLY A 30 5.32 -12.03 14.59
C GLY A 30 4.14 -11.10 14.23
N PRO A 31 4.34 -9.78 14.36
CA PRO A 31 3.28 -8.80 14.12
C PRO A 31 2.85 -8.75 12.66
N TYR A 32 1.55 -8.61 12.43
CA TYR A 32 0.94 -8.54 11.10
C TYR A 32 -0.21 -7.54 11.04
N LEU A 33 -0.50 -7.04 9.83
CA LEU A 33 -1.65 -6.16 9.60
C LEU A 33 -2.94 -6.97 9.58
N ALA A 34 -3.86 -6.67 10.50
CA ALA A 34 -5.18 -7.28 10.65
C ALA A 34 -6.27 -6.21 10.51
N LEU A 35 -6.55 -5.81 9.27
CA LEU A 35 -7.61 -4.85 8.94
C LEU A 35 -9.00 -5.49 9.14
N GLU A 36 -9.98 -4.68 9.50
CA GLU A 36 -11.40 -5.08 9.47
C GLU A 36 -11.84 -5.43 8.04
N ASP A 37 -12.92 -6.19 7.88
CA ASP A 37 -13.39 -6.65 6.57
C ASP A 37 -13.59 -5.51 5.57
N ARG A 38 -14.25 -4.42 6.00
CA ARG A 38 -14.47 -3.23 5.16
C ARG A 38 -13.17 -2.54 4.74
N GLN A 39 -12.20 -2.47 5.65
CA GLN A 39 -10.90 -1.86 5.36
C GLN A 39 -10.08 -2.74 4.41
N SER A 40 -10.10 -4.06 4.64
CA SER A 40 -9.46 -5.05 3.77
C SER A 40 -10.03 -4.99 2.35
N GLU A 41 -11.35 -5.02 2.21
CA GLU A 41 -12.03 -4.92 0.91
C GLU A 41 -11.73 -3.59 0.21
N ALA A 42 -11.78 -2.47 0.94
CA ALA A 42 -11.46 -1.15 0.40
C ALA A 42 -10.01 -1.10 -0.14
N MET A 43 -9.03 -1.61 0.62
CA MET A 43 -7.63 -1.63 0.19
C MET A 43 -7.43 -2.50 -1.05
N LEU A 44 -7.94 -3.73 -1.01
CA LEU A 44 -7.73 -4.72 -2.08
C LEU A 44 -8.42 -4.29 -3.37
N SER A 45 -9.63 -3.73 -3.30
CA SER A 45 -10.37 -3.25 -4.46
C SER A 45 -9.65 -2.08 -5.14
N GLN A 46 -9.22 -1.06 -4.39
CA GLN A 46 -8.46 0.07 -4.92
C GLN A 46 -7.17 -0.37 -5.61
N ILE A 47 -6.40 -1.25 -4.97
CA ILE A 47 -5.13 -1.75 -5.54
C ILE A 47 -5.40 -2.56 -6.80
N ARG A 48 -6.38 -3.49 -6.77
CA ARG A 48 -6.73 -4.30 -7.94
C ARG A 48 -7.23 -3.44 -9.10
N GLN A 49 -8.04 -2.42 -8.83
CA GLN A 49 -8.54 -1.51 -9.85
C GLN A 49 -7.38 -0.80 -10.57
N VAL A 50 -6.41 -0.27 -9.82
CA VAL A 50 -5.25 0.39 -10.42
C VAL A 50 -4.36 -0.58 -11.19
N LEU A 51 -4.17 -1.81 -10.69
CA LEU A 51 -3.40 -2.83 -11.40
C LEU A 51 -4.08 -3.31 -12.68
N SER A 52 -5.41 -3.38 -12.70
CA SER A 52 -6.19 -3.76 -13.90
C SER A 52 -6.23 -2.67 -14.96
N ASN A 53 -6.12 -1.40 -14.56
CA ASN A 53 -6.10 -0.26 -15.48
C ASN A 53 -4.71 -0.01 -16.11
N ALA A 54 -3.69 -0.77 -15.70
CA ALA A 54 -2.36 -0.65 -16.27
C ALA A 54 -2.32 -1.32 -17.65
N GLU A 55 -1.98 -0.54 -18.68
CA GLU A 55 -1.87 -1.04 -20.06
C GLU A 55 -0.77 -2.13 -20.18
N PRO A 56 -0.94 -3.12 -21.08
CA PRO A 56 0.10 -4.09 -21.36
C PRO A 56 1.43 -3.40 -21.73
N GLY A 57 2.50 -3.73 -21.02
CA GLY A 57 3.83 -3.12 -21.22
C GLY A 57 4.11 -1.88 -20.38
N GLN A 58 3.13 -1.34 -19.64
CA GLN A 58 3.39 -0.29 -18.66
C GLN A 58 4.06 -0.86 -17.39
N THR A 59 4.99 -0.10 -16.81
CA THR A 59 5.58 -0.46 -15.52
C THR A 59 4.51 -0.39 -14.44
N ARG A 60 4.28 -1.50 -13.72
CA ARG A 60 3.34 -1.53 -12.60
C ARG A 60 3.73 -0.48 -11.56
N PRO A 61 2.75 0.25 -10.99
CA PRO A 61 3.05 1.19 -9.93
C PRO A 61 3.62 0.46 -8.71
N ILE A 62 4.43 1.15 -7.93
CA ILE A 62 4.78 0.71 -6.58
C ILE A 62 3.73 1.22 -5.59
N LEU A 63 3.59 0.58 -4.43
CA LEU A 63 2.84 1.15 -3.31
C LEU A 63 3.82 1.90 -2.39
N LEU A 64 3.54 3.17 -2.11
CA LEU A 64 4.28 4.00 -1.18
C LEU A 64 3.54 4.13 0.14
N THR A 65 4.26 3.90 1.24
CA THR A 65 3.76 4.06 2.60
C THR A 65 4.91 4.36 3.57
N SER A 66 4.62 4.74 4.81
CA SER A 66 5.62 4.98 5.84
C SER A 66 6.38 3.71 6.23
N MET A 67 7.65 3.90 6.61
CA MET A 67 8.57 2.79 6.93
C MET A 67 8.04 1.83 7.99
N ASP A 68 7.33 2.35 8.98
CA ASP A 68 6.84 1.62 10.15
C ASP A 68 5.72 0.62 9.81
N VAL A 69 4.88 0.93 8.82
CA VAL A 69 3.79 0.04 8.36
C VAL A 69 4.15 -0.81 7.14
N ARG A 70 5.22 -0.43 6.41
CA ARG A 70 5.63 -1.02 5.12
C ARG A 70 5.63 -2.55 5.09
N ARG A 71 6.29 -3.19 6.06
CA ARG A 71 6.40 -4.66 6.10
C ARG A 71 5.05 -5.34 6.32
N PHE A 72 4.17 -4.73 7.11
CA PHE A 72 2.87 -5.28 7.43
C PHE A 72 1.91 -5.17 6.24
N VAL A 73 1.97 -4.04 5.53
CA VAL A 73 1.29 -3.84 4.25
C VAL A 73 1.75 -4.88 3.22
N ARG A 74 3.07 -5.07 3.06
CA ARG A 74 3.59 -6.11 2.14
C ARG A 74 3.08 -7.50 2.50
N GLY A 75 3.15 -7.87 3.78
CA GLY A 75 2.63 -9.15 4.26
C GLY A 75 1.12 -9.32 4.00
N PHE A 76 0.33 -8.27 4.23
CA PHE A 76 -1.10 -8.27 3.94
C PHE A 76 -1.40 -8.50 2.45
N LEU A 77 -0.70 -7.80 1.55
CA LEU A 77 -0.88 -7.97 0.10
C LEU A 77 -0.50 -9.39 -0.35
N THR A 78 0.63 -9.90 0.13
CA THR A 78 1.08 -11.26 -0.20
C THR A 78 0.09 -12.33 0.25
N ARG A 79 -0.45 -12.24 1.48
CA ARG A 79 -1.49 -13.18 1.96
C ARG A 79 -2.78 -13.12 1.15
N ASN A 80 -3.07 -11.98 0.53
CA ASN A 80 -4.23 -11.77 -0.33
C ASN A 80 -3.94 -11.97 -1.83
N GLY A 81 -2.81 -12.60 -2.17
CA GLY A 81 -2.45 -12.95 -3.54
C GLY A 81 -2.05 -11.77 -4.43
N ILE A 82 -1.67 -10.64 -3.85
CA ILE A 82 -1.22 -9.45 -4.58
C ILE A 82 0.31 -9.35 -4.48
N ASP A 83 0.98 -9.52 -5.61
CA ASP A 83 2.41 -9.24 -5.74
C ASP A 83 2.62 -7.80 -6.24
N LEU A 84 2.84 -6.90 -5.30
CA LEU A 84 3.10 -5.48 -5.52
C LEU A 84 4.29 -5.03 -4.68
N ALA A 85 5.21 -4.29 -5.29
CA ALA A 85 6.31 -3.69 -4.55
C ALA A 85 5.79 -2.64 -3.57
N VAL A 86 6.25 -2.69 -2.32
CA VAL A 86 5.88 -1.72 -1.27
C VAL A 86 7.16 -1.07 -0.75
N LEU A 87 7.30 0.23 -1.00
CA LEU A 87 8.46 1.03 -0.62
C LEU A 87 8.04 2.14 0.34
N SER A 88 9.01 2.69 1.06
CA SER A 88 8.82 3.94 1.76
C SER A 88 9.37 5.13 0.99
N TYR A 89 8.88 6.31 1.35
CA TYR A 89 9.42 7.57 0.84
C TYR A 89 10.92 7.72 1.11
N GLN A 90 11.42 7.14 2.21
CA GLN A 90 12.84 7.20 2.56
C GLN A 90 13.69 6.21 1.75
N ASP A 91 13.08 5.16 1.18
CA ASP A 91 13.76 4.19 0.32
C ASP A 91 13.95 4.72 -1.11
N LEU A 92 13.21 5.77 -1.49
CA LEU A 92 13.37 6.41 -2.79
C LEU A 92 14.59 7.35 -2.73
N ALA A 93 15.59 7.10 -3.58
CA ALA A 93 16.68 8.05 -3.75
C ALA A 93 16.13 9.44 -4.13
N SER A 94 16.78 10.50 -3.67
CA SER A 94 16.42 11.91 -3.94
C SER A 94 16.19 12.23 -5.41
N ASP A 95 16.74 11.40 -6.29
CA ASP A 95 16.79 11.63 -7.74
C ASP A 95 15.57 11.03 -8.46
N PHE A 96 14.67 10.36 -7.74
CA PHE A 96 13.43 9.83 -8.33
C PHE A 96 12.27 10.82 -8.23
N THR A 97 11.64 11.11 -9.36
CA THR A 97 10.37 11.83 -9.44
C THR A 97 9.21 10.86 -9.32
N ILE A 98 8.30 11.12 -8.38
CA ILE A 98 7.12 10.28 -8.19
C ILE A 98 5.97 10.80 -9.06
N ARG A 99 5.43 9.91 -9.88
CA ARG A 99 4.19 10.13 -10.64
C ARG A 99 3.03 9.40 -9.96
N PRO A 100 2.10 10.11 -9.32
CA PRO A 100 0.95 9.47 -8.67
C PRO A 100 0.12 8.69 -9.69
N ALA A 101 -0.09 7.40 -9.42
CA ALA A 101 -1.03 6.53 -10.14
C ALA A 101 -2.41 6.51 -9.47
N GLY A 102 -2.48 6.95 -8.22
CA GLY A 102 -3.67 6.95 -7.38
C GLY A 102 -3.29 7.04 -5.91
N SER A 103 -4.29 7.05 -5.03
CA SER A 103 -4.12 6.91 -3.60
C SER A 103 -4.90 5.74 -3.04
N VAL A 104 -4.47 5.24 -1.88
CA VAL A 104 -5.17 4.22 -1.11
C VAL A 104 -5.77 4.87 0.13
N LYS A 105 -7.10 4.85 0.22
CA LYS A 105 -7.87 5.36 1.36
C LYS A 105 -8.57 4.23 2.09
N LEU A 106 -8.41 4.15 3.40
CA LEU A 106 -9.16 3.24 4.25
C LEU A 106 -10.31 3.98 4.93
N PRO A 107 -11.50 3.35 5.06
CA PRO A 107 -12.52 3.87 5.95
C PRO A 107 -12.02 3.78 7.40
N HIS A 108 -12.37 4.76 8.21
CA HIS A 108 -12.20 4.64 9.66
C HIS A 108 -13.02 3.47 10.18
N GLY A 109 -12.50 2.74 11.17
CA GLY A 109 -13.25 1.71 11.86
C GLY A 109 -14.55 2.31 12.40
N SER A 110 -15.68 1.65 12.19
CA SER A 110 -16.93 2.08 12.79
C SER A 110 -16.79 1.93 14.29
N ASN A 111 -16.69 3.04 15.02
CA ASN A 111 -16.80 3.04 16.46
C ASN A 111 -18.24 2.64 16.80
N SER A 112 -18.50 1.34 16.90
CA SER A 112 -19.74 0.81 17.45
C SER A 112 -19.72 1.09 18.95
N GLY A 113 -20.11 2.32 19.31
CA GLY A 113 -20.59 2.66 20.64
C GLY A 113 -21.99 2.14 20.87
#